data_AF-A0AAX4H951-F1
#
_entry.id   AF-A0AAX4H951-F1
#
_cell.length_a   1.000
_cell.length_b   1.000
_cell.length_c   1.000
_cell.angle_alpha   90.00
_cell.angle_beta   90.00
_cell.angle_gamma   90.00
#
_symmetry.space_group_name_H-M   'P 1'
#
loop_
_entity.id
_entity.type
_entity.pdbx_description
1 polymer ?
#
loop_
_entity_poly.entity_id
_entity_poly.type
_entity_poly.pdbx_seq_one_letter_code
_entity_poly.pdbx_strand_id
1 'polypeptide(L)'
;MSEVLFYKFPVTPQVFFRSRFTYGLVNLKPLVPGHILVVPLRTSVLRFGDLNPIEAQDYMESLQLIQGFITKVYKADSLNLAIQDGPESGQSVPHLHTHIIPRYVNDKHDDSIHRQLERTDLAKSYEEFFARKANFQKLPGFISIPDEERHPRTTEDMAVEAQWLQEELEKYVQEKKSQ
;
A
#
# COMPACT_ATOMS: atom_id res chain seq x y z
N MET A 1 -2.04 4.52 23.57
CA MET A 1 -1.78 3.51 22.51
C MET A 1 -0.28 3.31 22.40
N SER A 2 0.18 2.10 22.10
CA SER A 2 1.59 1.87 21.79
C SER A 2 1.94 2.51 20.44
N GLU A 3 3.15 3.08 20.36
CA GLU A 3 3.70 3.66 19.14
C GLU A 3 3.64 2.65 17.98
N VAL A 4 3.21 3.12 16.81
CA VAL A 4 3.18 2.35 15.56
C VAL A 4 4.29 2.86 14.65
N LEU A 5 5.09 1.93 14.15
CA LEU A 5 6.21 2.21 13.26
C LEU A 5 5.94 1.65 11.87
N PHE A 6 6.15 2.49 10.85
CA PHE A 6 6.33 2.05 9.49
C PHE A 6 7.82 1.90 9.23
N TYR A 7 8.34 0.67 9.33
CA TYR A 7 9.77 0.37 9.37
C TYR A 7 10.48 1.04 10.55
N LYS A 8 11.01 2.26 10.34
CA LYS A 8 11.68 3.08 11.35
C LYS A 8 10.99 4.43 11.57
N PHE A 9 9.92 4.69 10.83
CA PHE A 9 9.21 5.97 10.85
C PHE A 9 8.03 5.87 11.82
N PRO A 10 7.94 6.73 12.85
CA PRO A 10 6.76 6.78 13.71
C PRO A 10 5.57 7.32 12.92
N VAL A 11 4.48 6.55 12.88
CA VAL A 11 3.29 6.86 12.06
C VAL A 11 1.98 6.85 12.85
N THR A 12 2.05 6.82 14.18
CA THR A 12 0.87 6.65 15.05
C THR A 12 -0.29 7.62 14.72
N PRO A 13 -0.06 8.94 14.49
CA PRO A 13 -1.16 9.85 14.17
C PRO A 13 -1.82 9.60 12.80
N GLN A 14 -1.16 8.87 11.90
CA GLN A 14 -1.65 8.58 10.55
C GLN A 14 -2.47 7.28 10.49
N VAL A 15 -2.57 6.53 11.59
CA VAL A 15 -3.24 5.23 11.66
C VAL A 15 -4.74 5.43 11.86
N PHE A 16 -5.55 4.86 10.97
CA PHE A 16 -7.03 4.85 11.09
C PHE A 16 -7.60 3.48 11.46
N PHE A 17 -6.80 2.41 11.32
CA PHE A 17 -7.20 1.04 11.58
C PHE A 17 -6.10 0.25 12.29
N ARG A 18 -6.49 -0.64 13.20
CA ARG A 18 -5.59 -1.59 13.85
C ARG A 18 -6.30 -2.90 14.17
N SER A 19 -5.70 -4.02 13.79
CA SER A 19 -6.08 -5.38 14.18
C SER A 19 -5.03 -5.96 15.14
N ARG A 20 -4.97 -7.29 15.26
CA ARG A 20 -3.99 -7.96 16.11
C ARG A 20 -2.58 -7.90 15.52
N PHE A 21 -2.45 -8.00 14.19
CA PHE A 21 -1.16 -8.06 13.50
C PHE A 21 -1.01 -7.05 12.37
N THR A 22 -2.02 -6.24 12.08
CA THR A 22 -2.06 -5.33 10.93
C THR A 22 -2.53 -3.95 11.36
N TYR A 23 -2.15 -2.92 10.62
CA TYR A 23 -2.68 -1.58 10.75
C TYR A 23 -2.86 -0.93 9.38
N GLY A 24 -3.78 0.04 9.32
CA GLY A 24 -4.05 0.84 8.13
C GLY A 24 -3.67 2.28 8.41
N LEU A 25 -2.98 2.94 7.47
CA LEU A 25 -2.58 4.34 7.59
C LEU A 25 -2.85 5.13 6.30
N VAL A 26 -3.05 6.43 6.45
CA VAL A 26 -3.18 7.34 5.31
C VAL A 26 -1.82 7.60 4.66
N ASN A 27 -1.79 7.79 3.33
CA ASN A 27 -0.54 7.91 2.58
C ASN A 27 0.02 9.34 2.63
N LEU A 28 1.34 9.52 2.81
CA LEU A 28 1.96 10.85 2.79
C LEU A 28 1.79 11.57 1.43
N LYS A 29 1.85 10.79 0.34
CA LYS A 29 1.74 11.27 -1.05
C LYS A 29 0.68 10.44 -1.79
N PRO A 30 -0.62 10.67 -1.51
CA PRO A 30 -1.69 9.92 -2.16
C PRO A 30 -1.68 10.18 -3.67
N LEU A 31 -2.04 9.15 -4.45
CA LEU A 31 -2.15 9.27 -5.92
C LEU A 31 -3.49 9.89 -6.30
N VAL A 32 -4.51 9.54 -5.51
CA VAL A 32 -5.88 10.02 -5.57
C VAL A 32 -6.43 10.08 -4.13
N PRO A 33 -7.51 10.83 -3.87
CA PRO A 33 -8.19 10.80 -2.57
C PRO A 33 -8.53 9.37 -2.14
N GLY A 34 -8.26 9.04 -0.88
CA GLY A 34 -8.47 7.69 -0.34
C GLY A 34 -7.40 6.66 -0.68
N HIS A 35 -6.27 7.07 -1.30
CA HIS A 35 -5.09 6.22 -1.37
C HIS A 35 -4.51 6.00 0.03
N ILE A 36 -4.68 4.80 0.56
CA ILE A 36 -4.20 4.36 1.86
C ILE A 36 -3.25 3.16 1.77
N LEU A 37 -2.60 2.83 2.87
CA LEU A 37 -1.69 1.69 3.00
C LEU A 37 -2.17 0.72 4.08
N VAL A 38 -1.96 -0.58 3.86
CA VAL A 38 -2.20 -1.64 4.86
C VAL A 38 -0.89 -2.39 5.12
N VAL A 39 -0.50 -2.50 6.39
CA VAL A 39 0.86 -2.84 6.81
C VAL A 39 0.84 -3.78 8.02
N PRO A 40 1.66 -4.83 8.10
CA PRO A 40 1.78 -5.64 9.31
C PRO A 40 2.42 -4.82 10.44
N LEU A 41 2.08 -5.12 11.69
CA LEU A 41 2.64 -4.45 12.88
C LEU A 41 4.11 -4.82 13.11
N ARG A 42 4.53 -6.01 12.70
CA ARG A 42 5.91 -6.49 12.87
C ARG A 42 6.82 -5.89 11.78
N THR A 43 7.64 -4.93 12.18
CA THR A 43 8.53 -4.17 11.28
C THR A 43 9.63 -4.98 10.59
N SER A 44 9.85 -6.25 10.98
CA SER A 44 10.77 -7.16 10.29
C SER A 44 10.15 -7.90 9.11
N VAL A 45 8.87 -7.72 8.81
CA VAL A 45 8.22 -8.25 7.60
C VAL A 45 8.57 -7.34 6.42
N LEU A 46 9.69 -7.58 5.74
CA LEU A 46 10.13 -6.70 4.64
C LEU A 46 9.41 -7.05 3.34
N ARG A 47 9.04 -8.32 3.19
CA ARG A 47 8.48 -8.96 2.00
C ARG A 47 7.21 -9.72 2.34
N PHE A 48 6.37 -10.00 1.33
CA PHE A 48 5.13 -10.75 1.53
C PHE A 48 5.37 -12.14 2.16
N GLY A 49 6.43 -12.82 1.74
CA GLY A 49 6.81 -14.14 2.26
C GLY A 49 7.33 -14.15 3.70
N ASP A 50 7.59 -12.98 4.31
CA ASP A 50 8.08 -12.89 5.69
C ASP A 50 6.96 -13.00 6.74
N LEU A 51 5.69 -12.96 6.30
CA LEU A 51 4.52 -13.13 7.16
C LEU A 51 4.46 -14.56 7.70
N ASN A 52 4.24 -14.72 9.01
CA ASN A 52 3.85 -16.02 9.54
C ASN A 52 2.37 -16.31 9.23
N PRO A 53 1.88 -17.56 9.37
CA PRO A 53 0.52 -17.91 8.98
C PRO A 53 -0.60 -17.10 9.65
N ILE A 54 -0.42 -16.75 10.93
CA ILE A 54 -1.43 -16.00 11.69
C ILE A 54 -1.42 -14.52 11.27
N GLU A 55 -0.23 -13.95 11.05
CA GLU A 55 -0.09 -12.59 10.50
C GLU A 55 -0.67 -12.52 9.08
N ALA A 56 -0.41 -13.52 8.24
CA ALA A 56 -0.94 -13.57 6.88
C ALA A 56 -2.48 -13.63 6.86
N GLN A 57 -3.09 -14.42 7.75
CA GLN A 57 -4.53 -14.45 7.90
C GLN A 57 -5.09 -13.07 8.30
N ASP A 58 -4.59 -12.50 9.39
CA ASP A 58 -5.02 -11.19 9.89
C ASP A 58 -4.79 -10.07 8.85
N TYR A 59 -3.69 -10.14 8.09
CA TYR A 59 -3.38 -9.21 7.01
C TYR A 59 -4.41 -9.29 5.87
N MET A 60 -4.74 -10.50 5.41
CA MET A 60 -5.72 -10.70 4.34
C MET A 60 -7.15 -10.37 4.77
N GLU A 61 -7.53 -10.67 6.01
CA GLU A 61 -8.81 -10.28 6.59
C GLU A 61 -8.92 -8.74 6.69
N SER A 62 -7.84 -8.09 7.13
CA SER A 62 -7.75 -6.62 7.18
C SER A 62 -7.86 -6.00 5.78
N LEU A 63 -7.20 -6.56 4.77
CA LEU A 63 -7.32 -6.11 3.39
C LEU A 63 -8.76 -6.20 2.88
N GLN A 64 -9.45 -7.32 3.11
CA GLN A 64 -10.84 -7.47 2.70
C GLN A 64 -11.78 -6.48 3.39
N LEU A 65 -11.59 -6.26 4.70
CA LEU A 65 -12.37 -5.29 5.46
C LEU A 65 -12.18 -3.87 4.90
N ILE A 66 -10.91 -3.45 4.75
CA ILE A 66 -10.56 -2.10 4.32
C ILE A 66 -10.95 -1.88 2.85
N GLN A 67 -10.80 -2.89 1.99
CA GLN A 67 -11.27 -2.84 0.60
C GLN A 67 -12.76 -2.48 0.55
N GLY A 68 -13.62 -3.23 1.25
CA GLY A 68 -15.06 -2.95 1.26
C GLY A 68 -15.43 -1.62 1.90
N PHE A 69 -14.71 -1.23 2.96
CA PHE A 69 -14.87 0.06 3.64
C PHE A 69 -14.53 1.24 2.72
N ILE A 70 -13.34 1.24 2.10
CA ILE A 70 -12.86 2.32 1.23
C ILE A 70 -13.75 2.46 0.00
N THR A 71 -14.19 1.34 -0.60
CA THR A 71 -15.18 1.36 -1.69
C THR A 71 -16.44 2.13 -1.28
N LYS A 72 -16.99 1.88 -0.08
CA LYS A 72 -18.21 2.55 0.37
C LYS A 72 -17.98 4.03 0.71
N VAL A 73 -16.96 4.35 1.50
CA VAL A 73 -16.72 5.72 2.00
C VAL A 73 -16.38 6.68 0.87
N TYR A 74 -15.53 6.26 -0.07
CA TYR A 74 -15.13 7.09 -1.20
C TYR A 74 -16.03 6.90 -2.43
N LYS A 75 -17.09 6.09 -2.32
CA LYS A 75 -18.01 5.75 -3.42
C LYS A 75 -17.26 5.33 -4.69
N ALA A 76 -16.20 4.55 -4.52
CA ALA A 76 -15.35 4.11 -5.61
C ALA A 76 -16.06 3.04 -6.44
N ASP A 77 -15.89 3.06 -7.76
CA ASP A 77 -16.43 2.04 -8.66
C ASP A 77 -15.58 0.76 -8.60
N SER A 78 -14.29 0.90 -8.31
CA SER A 78 -13.31 -0.20 -8.22
C SER A 78 -12.10 0.24 -7.38
N LEU A 79 -11.20 -0.68 -7.04
CA LEU A 79 -9.95 -0.38 -6.33
C LEU A 79 -8.77 -1.06 -7.04
N ASN A 80 -7.61 -0.40 -7.09
CA ASN A 80 -6.33 -1.12 -7.26
C ASN A 80 -5.81 -1.54 -5.88
N LEU A 81 -5.50 -2.84 -5.74
CA LEU A 81 -4.77 -3.38 -4.60
C LEU A 81 -3.40 -3.83 -5.13
N ALA A 82 -2.33 -3.17 -4.69
CA ALA A 82 -0.99 -3.40 -5.23
C ALA A 82 0.03 -3.62 -4.11
N ILE A 83 0.79 -4.71 -4.21
CA ILE A 83 1.95 -4.99 -3.38
C ILE A 83 3.19 -4.85 -4.26
N GLN A 84 4.07 -3.93 -3.89
CA GLN A 84 5.41 -3.84 -4.44
C GLN A 84 6.32 -4.68 -3.55
N ASP A 85 6.42 -5.98 -3.85
CA ASP A 85 7.24 -6.92 -3.09
C ASP A 85 8.71 -6.86 -3.57
N GLY A 86 9.48 -5.96 -2.97
CA GLY A 86 10.92 -5.81 -3.20
C GLY A 86 11.32 -4.57 -4.02
N PRO A 87 12.58 -4.12 -3.92
CA PRO A 87 13.05 -2.89 -4.56
C PRO A 87 12.80 -2.82 -6.06
N GLU A 88 13.00 -3.91 -6.79
CA GLU A 88 12.82 -3.99 -8.25
C GLU A 88 11.35 -3.90 -8.69
N SER A 89 10.42 -4.10 -7.75
CA SER A 89 8.98 -3.88 -7.98
C SER A 89 8.52 -2.46 -7.64
N GLY A 90 9.43 -1.59 -7.19
CA GLY A 90 9.16 -0.20 -6.81
C GLY A 90 9.01 0.04 -5.31
N GLN A 91 9.24 -0.97 -4.46
CA GLN A 91 9.11 -0.83 -3.01
C GLN A 91 10.09 0.22 -2.46
N SER A 92 9.58 1.32 -1.92
CA SER A 92 10.40 2.42 -1.39
C SER A 92 10.73 2.32 0.09
N VAL A 93 9.79 1.79 0.89
CA VAL A 93 9.99 1.53 2.32
C VAL A 93 10.13 0.02 2.53
N PRO A 94 11.22 -0.47 3.16
CA PRO A 94 11.47 -1.90 3.37
C PRO A 94 10.60 -2.41 4.54
N HIS A 95 9.30 -2.47 4.30
CA HIS A 95 8.28 -3.02 5.17
C HIS A 95 7.10 -3.37 4.26
N LEU A 96 6.57 -4.58 4.34
CA LEU A 96 5.46 -4.99 3.50
C LEU A 96 4.30 -3.98 3.62
N HIS A 97 3.81 -3.48 2.50
CA HIS A 97 2.60 -2.65 2.48
C HIS A 97 1.82 -2.88 1.20
N THR A 98 0.49 -2.91 1.34
CA THR A 98 -0.43 -2.95 0.21
C THR A 98 -0.98 -1.55 0.01
N HIS A 99 -0.84 -1.03 -1.21
CA HIS A 99 -1.55 0.15 -1.66
C HIS A 99 -3.01 -0.18 -1.94
N ILE A 100 -3.93 0.59 -1.37
CA ILE A 100 -5.35 0.55 -1.74
C ILE A 100 -5.70 1.89 -2.35
N ILE A 101 -6.07 1.88 -3.63
CA ILE A 101 -6.24 3.09 -4.45
C ILE A 101 -7.66 3.08 -5.04
N PRO A 102 -8.54 4.02 -4.63
CA PRO A 102 -9.86 4.21 -5.22
C PRO A 102 -9.84 4.53 -6.71
N ARG A 103 -10.74 3.92 -7.47
CA ARG A 103 -10.85 4.06 -8.92
C ARG A 103 -12.29 4.36 -9.34
N TYR A 104 -12.44 5.18 -10.37
CA TYR A 104 -13.72 5.62 -10.91
C TYR A 104 -13.81 5.37 -12.41
N VAL A 105 -15.02 5.19 -12.94
CA VAL A 105 -15.28 4.90 -14.36
C VAL A 105 -14.69 5.96 -15.31
N ASN A 106 -14.61 7.21 -14.85
CA ASN A 106 -14.09 8.34 -15.63
C ASN A 106 -12.57 8.50 -15.49
N ASP A 107 -11.91 7.66 -14.70
CA ASP A 107 -10.46 7.66 -14.64
C ASP A 107 -9.92 7.19 -15.99
N LYS A 108 -9.31 8.09 -16.76
CA LYS A 108 -8.66 7.74 -18.04
C LYS A 108 -7.50 6.78 -17.79
N HIS A 109 -7.73 5.49 -17.95
CA HIS A 109 -6.70 4.47 -17.81
C HIS A 109 -6.16 4.08 -19.16
N ASP A 110 -4.85 4.25 -19.31
CA ASP A 110 -4.08 3.73 -20.41
C ASP A 110 -3.60 2.32 -20.04
N ASP A 111 -4.00 1.30 -20.80
CA ASP A 111 -3.42 -0.06 -20.81
C ASP A 111 -1.94 -0.08 -21.25
N SER A 112 -1.19 0.99 -21.00
CA SER A 112 0.20 1.17 -21.42
C SER A 112 1.09 0.08 -20.85
N ILE A 113 0.83 -0.41 -19.64
CA ILE A 113 1.57 -1.53 -19.06
C ILE A 113 1.37 -2.81 -19.87
N HIS A 114 0.12 -3.14 -20.25
CA HIS A 114 -0.17 -4.29 -21.12
C HIS A 114 0.45 -4.09 -22.51
N ARG A 115 0.33 -2.90 -23.09
CA ARG A 115 0.95 -2.56 -24.39
C ARG A 115 2.47 -2.55 -24.36
N GLN A 116 3.10 -2.18 -23.25
CA GLN A 116 4.56 -2.23 -23.06
C GLN A 116 5.01 -3.69 -22.93
N LEU A 117 4.31 -4.50 -22.13
CA LEU A 117 4.60 -5.93 -21.98
C LEU A 117 4.41 -6.71 -23.29
N GLU A 118 3.39 -6.38 -24.09
CA GLU A 118 3.17 -6.97 -25.41
C GLU A 118 4.20 -6.52 -26.47
N ARG A 119 4.75 -5.31 -26.35
CA ARG A 119 5.72 -4.75 -27.32
C ARG A 119 7.15 -5.22 -27.10
N THR A 120 7.46 -5.87 -25.98
CA THR A 120 8.84 -6.23 -25.67
C THR A 120 9.12 -7.65 -26.12
N ASP A 121 10.21 -7.84 -26.89
CA ASP A 121 10.75 -9.17 -27.18
C ASP A 121 11.06 -9.86 -25.84
N LEU A 122 10.21 -10.82 -25.46
CA LEU A 122 10.25 -11.49 -24.17
C LEU A 122 11.64 -12.07 -23.87
N ALA A 123 12.34 -12.60 -24.89
CA ALA A 123 13.67 -13.16 -24.72
C ALA A 123 14.68 -12.09 -24.28
N LYS A 124 14.63 -10.91 -24.92
CA LYS A 124 15.50 -9.79 -24.60
C LYS A 124 15.17 -9.19 -23.22
N SER A 125 13.89 -9.11 -22.86
CA SER A 125 13.44 -8.73 -21.52
C SER A 125 13.95 -9.67 -20.44
N TYR A 126 13.98 -10.98 -20.69
CA TYR A 126 14.52 -11.96 -19.76
C TYR A 126 16.05 -11.80 -19.59
N GLU A 127 16.79 -11.64 -20.68
CA GLU A 127 18.24 -11.41 -20.63
C GLU A 127 18.59 -10.15 -19.83
N GLU A 128 17.88 -9.03 -20.08
CA GLU A 128 18.07 -7.79 -19.32
C GLU A 128 17.68 -7.94 -17.84
N PHE A 129 16.61 -8.67 -17.54
CA PHE A 129 16.18 -8.96 -16.17
C PHE A 129 17.26 -9.73 -15.39
N PHE A 130 17.81 -10.81 -15.97
CA PHE A 130 18.84 -11.59 -15.31
C PHE A 130 20.16 -10.82 -15.14
N ALA A 131 20.51 -9.96 -16.11
CA ALA A 131 21.65 -9.06 -15.98
C ALA A 131 21.49 -8.04 -14.84
N ARG A 132 20.30 -7.42 -14.71
CA ARG A 132 19.98 -6.49 -13.60
C ARG A 132 20.02 -7.21 -12.24
N LYS A 133 19.43 -8.41 -12.15
CA LYS A 133 19.42 -9.24 -10.94
C LYS A 133 20.84 -9.60 -10.46
N ALA A 134 21.75 -9.92 -11.39
CA ALA A 134 23.14 -10.22 -11.06
C ALA A 134 23.93 -9.00 -10.56
N ASN A 135 23.55 -7.79 -11.00
CA ASN A 135 24.17 -6.54 -10.56
C ASN A 135 23.58 -6.00 -9.26
N PHE A 136 22.30 -6.30 -8.97
CA PHE A 136 21.63 -5.87 -7.74
C PHE A 136 22.27 -6.44 -6.46
N GLN A 137 22.78 -7.68 -6.51
CA GLN A 137 23.49 -8.29 -5.37
C GLN A 137 24.80 -7.57 -4.97
N LYS A 138 25.29 -6.61 -5.77
CA LYS A 138 26.60 -5.96 -5.59
C LYS A 138 26.53 -4.48 -5.21
N LEU A 139 25.34 -3.88 -5.16
CA LEU A 139 25.18 -2.44 -4.88
C LEU A 139 24.92 -2.18 -3.37
N PRO A 140 25.59 -1.19 -2.75
CA PRO A 140 25.54 -0.97 -1.30
C PRO A 140 24.30 -0.18 -0.83
N GLY A 141 23.31 0.08 -1.67
CA GLY A 141 22.18 0.92 -1.30
C GLY A 141 21.04 0.97 -2.32
N PHE A 142 19.86 1.28 -1.80
CA PHE A 142 18.60 1.46 -2.52
C PHE A 142 18.61 2.72 -3.39
N ILE A 143 18.23 2.61 -4.66
CA ILE A 143 18.02 3.76 -5.55
C ILE A 143 16.53 3.75 -5.96
N SER A 144 15.70 4.50 -5.25
CA SER A 144 14.37 4.88 -5.75
C SER A 144 14.49 5.96 -6.80
N ILE A 145 13.59 5.93 -7.78
CA ILE A 145 13.36 7.06 -8.68
C ILE A 145 12.87 8.25 -7.82
N PRO A 146 13.46 9.45 -7.94
CA PRO A 146 13.06 10.61 -7.17
C PRO A 146 11.63 11.03 -7.49
N ASP A 147 10.87 11.26 -6.43
CA ASP A 147 9.46 11.60 -6.47
C ASP A 147 9.24 13.13 -6.46
N GLU A 148 9.95 13.81 -7.37
CA GLU A 148 10.24 15.25 -7.31
C GLU A 148 9.07 16.17 -7.70
N GLU A 149 8.01 15.64 -8.31
CA GLU A 149 6.83 16.42 -8.73
C GLU A 149 5.62 16.30 -7.79
N ARG A 150 5.68 15.48 -6.73
CA ARG A 150 4.56 15.27 -5.78
C ARG A 150 4.77 15.98 -4.45
N HIS A 151 3.85 16.89 -4.11
CA HIS A 151 3.84 17.61 -2.83
C HIS A 151 3.39 16.70 -1.67
N PRO A 152 4.21 16.50 -0.63
CA PRO A 152 3.80 15.77 0.56
C PRO A 152 2.74 16.56 1.34
N ARG A 153 1.82 15.83 1.98
CA ARG A 153 0.84 16.42 2.90
C ARG A 153 1.47 16.76 4.24
N THR A 154 0.85 17.68 4.98
CA THR A 154 1.27 17.98 6.35
C THR A 154 0.87 16.84 7.30
N THR A 155 1.56 16.73 8.43
CA THR A 155 1.26 15.74 9.46
C THR A 155 -0.14 15.95 10.02
N GLU A 156 -0.55 17.21 10.16
CA GLU A 156 -1.86 17.63 10.65
C GLU A 156 -2.97 17.20 9.70
N ASP A 157 -2.83 17.44 8.40
CA ASP A 157 -3.82 17.01 7.39
C ASP A 157 -4.00 15.49 7.40
N MET A 158 -2.90 14.75 7.52
CA MET A 158 -2.94 13.29 7.60
C MET A 158 -3.63 12.81 8.88
N ALA A 159 -3.39 13.46 10.02
CA ALA A 159 -4.04 13.10 11.28
C ALA A 159 -5.55 13.34 11.23
N VAL A 160 -5.98 14.46 10.62
CA VAL A 160 -7.40 14.77 10.42
C VAL A 160 -8.06 13.73 9.53
N GLU A 161 -7.45 13.35 8.40
CA GLU A 161 -7.99 12.29 7.54
C GLU A 161 -8.04 10.94 8.25
N ALA A 162 -6.98 10.57 8.98
CA ALA A 162 -6.91 9.31 9.71
C ALA A 162 -8.01 9.23 10.78
N GLN A 163 -8.24 10.31 11.52
CA GLN A 163 -9.32 10.38 12.51
C GLN A 163 -10.69 10.23 11.85
N TRP A 164 -10.94 10.97 10.76
CA TRP A 164 -12.21 10.87 10.04
C TRP A 164 -12.45 9.45 9.50
N LEU A 165 -11.43 8.81 8.91
CA LEU A 165 -11.53 7.42 8.43
C LEU A 165 -11.76 6.43 9.57
N GLN A 166 -11.19 6.68 10.75
CA GLN A 166 -11.45 5.85 11.93
C GLN A 166 -12.93 5.91 12.32
N GLU A 167 -13.50 7.12 12.41
CA GLU A 167 -14.92 7.32 12.75
C GLU A 167 -15.86 6.68 11.71
N GLU A 168 -15.55 6.81 10.42
CA GLU A 168 -16.33 6.17 9.35
C GLU A 168 -16.20 4.64 9.36
N LEU A 169 -15.02 4.12 9.69
CA LEU A 169 -14.79 2.68 9.76
C LEU A 169 -15.58 2.05 10.91
N GLU A 170 -15.66 2.73 12.05
CA GLU A 170 -16.49 2.29 13.18
C GLU A 170 -17.97 2.18 12.76
N LYS A 171 -18.50 3.19 12.06
CA LYS A 171 -19.87 3.16 11.51
C LYS A 171 -20.06 1.98 10.56
N TYR A 172 -19.14 1.80 9.61
CA TYR A 172 -19.18 0.71 8.64
C TYR A 172 -19.22 -0.68 9.29
N VAL A 173 -18.40 -0.90 10.31
CA VAL A 173 -18.34 -2.18 11.04
C VAL A 173 -19.63 -2.43 11.82
N GLN A 174 -20.23 -1.41 12.42
CA GLN A 174 -21.50 -1.55 13.15
C GLN A 174 -22.67 -1.89 12.21
N GLU A 175 -22.72 -1.27 11.04
CA GLU A 175 -23.72 -1.58 10.02
C GLU A 175 -23.62 -3.04 9.55
N LYS A 176 -22.39 -3.54 9.32
CA LYS A 176 -22.18 -4.95 8.92
C LYS A 176 -22.59 -5.97 9.97
N LYS A 177 -22.48 -5.63 11.27
CA LYS A 177 -22.92 -6.51 12.37
C LYS A 177 -24.43 -6.57 12.54
N SER A 178 -25.14 -5.59 11.99
CA SER A 178 -26.60 -5.46 12.11
C SER A 178 -27.35 -6.10 10.93
N GLN A 179 -26.62 -6.69 9.98
CA GLN A 179 -27.10 -7.44 8.82
C GLN A 179 -26.91 -8.93 9.05
#